data_AF-A0A924MJC4-F1
#
_entry.id   AF-A0A924MJC4-F1
#
_cell.length_a   1.000
_cell.length_b   1.000
_cell.length_c   1.000
_cell.angle_alpha   90.00
_cell.angle_beta   90.00
_cell.angle_gamma   90.00
#
_symmetry.space_group_name_H-M   'P 1'
#
loop_
_entity.id
_entity.type
_entity.pdbx_description
1 polymer ?
#
loop_
_entity_poly.entity_id
_entity_poly.type
_entity_poly.pdbx_seq_one_letter_code
_entity_poly.pdbx_strand_id
1 'polypeptide(L)'
;LTAPGGRGLIESTLKARGARVQRANVYRREPRALPSARLHAFAQLPATTAVLMTSSEAFDFFWAALTPALRKQVVDRPCVVASDRLATQARSLGFRTVLRAVDARPASLLAALASHVGLRRFR
;
A
#
# COMPACT_ATOMS: atom_id res chain seq x y z
N LEU A 1 -15.71 16.83 -3.63
CA LEU A 1 -14.57 16.99 -4.55
C LEU A 1 -13.68 15.75 -4.43
N THR A 2 -13.43 15.02 -5.50
CA THR A 2 -12.60 13.78 -5.49
C THR A 2 -12.04 13.51 -6.90
N ALA A 3 -11.37 12.37 -7.09
CA ALA A 3 -11.13 11.77 -8.40
C ALA A 3 -12.15 10.66 -8.71
N PRO A 4 -12.28 10.24 -9.99
CA PRO A 4 -12.96 9.00 -10.35
C PRO A 4 -12.42 7.79 -9.58
N GLY A 5 -13.28 6.80 -9.35
CA GLY A 5 -12.95 5.62 -8.55
C GLY A 5 -12.92 5.89 -7.05
N GLY A 6 -12.19 5.04 -6.30
CA GLY A 6 -12.14 5.07 -4.83
C GLY A 6 -13.11 4.11 -4.16
N ARG A 7 -13.36 4.31 -2.85
CA ARG A 7 -14.02 3.31 -2.01
C ARG A 7 -15.55 3.29 -2.10
N GLY A 8 -16.18 4.30 -2.72
CA GLY A 8 -17.65 4.44 -2.81
C GLY A 8 -18.39 4.66 -1.47
N LEU A 9 -17.78 4.31 -0.33
CA LEU A 9 -18.42 4.22 0.99
C LEU A 9 -19.13 5.50 1.44
N ILE A 10 -18.52 6.67 1.24
CA ILE A 10 -19.12 7.95 1.65
C ILE A 10 -20.39 8.22 0.82
N GLU A 11 -20.33 8.01 -0.50
CA GLU A 11 -21.48 8.25 -1.37
C GLU A 11 -22.60 7.25 -1.07
N SER A 12 -22.30 5.96 -0.94
CA SER A 12 -23.30 4.94 -0.66
C SER A 12 -23.94 5.15 0.72
N THR A 13 -23.15 5.48 1.74
CA THR A 13 -23.66 5.73 3.10
C THR A 13 -24.56 6.97 3.15
N LEU A 14 -24.18 8.06 2.45
CA LEU A 14 -24.99 9.28 2.40
C LEU A 14 -26.30 9.07 1.64
N LYS A 15 -26.25 8.39 0.48
CA LYS A 15 -27.46 8.04 -0.29
C LYS A 15 -28.39 7.13 0.50
N ALA A 16 -27.85 6.13 1.20
CA ALA A 16 -28.64 5.24 2.05
C ALA A 16 -29.34 5.98 3.20
N ARG A 17 -28.83 7.15 3.60
CA ARG A 17 -29.45 8.03 4.61
C ARG A 17 -30.35 9.11 3.99
N GLY A 18 -30.71 9.00 2.71
CA GLY A 18 -31.63 9.91 2.02
C GLY A 18 -30.98 11.18 1.46
N ALA A 19 -29.66 11.33 1.53
CA ALA A 19 -28.99 12.51 0.99
C ALA A 19 -28.86 12.45 -0.53
N ARG A 20 -29.09 13.59 -1.20
CA ARG A 20 -28.76 13.77 -2.62
C ARG A 20 -27.27 14.14 -2.75
N VAL A 21 -26.46 13.20 -3.22
CA VAL A 21 -25.00 13.40 -3.37
C VAL A 21 -24.65 13.85 -4.77
N GLN A 22 -23.98 15.01 -4.89
CA GLN A 22 -23.34 15.46 -6.12
C GLN A 22 -21.82 15.26 -6.01
N ARG A 23 -21.25 14.47 -6.93
CA ARG A 23 -19.80 14.23 -6.99
C ARG A 23 -19.16 15.11 -8.06
N ALA A 24 -18.23 15.94 -7.64
CA ALA A 24 -17.32 16.65 -8.54
C ALA A 24 -15.96 15.93 -8.60
N ASN A 25 -15.62 15.42 -9.79
CA ASN A 25 -14.33 14.81 -10.11
C ASN A 25 -13.36 15.89 -10.61
N VAL A 26 -12.44 16.36 -9.78
CA VAL A 26 -11.60 17.54 -10.07
C VAL A 26 -10.15 17.18 -10.40
N TYR A 27 -9.79 15.91 -10.31
CA TYR A 27 -8.50 15.39 -10.76
C TYR A 27 -8.66 13.94 -11.19
N ARG A 28 -7.64 13.40 -11.88
CA ARG A 28 -7.52 11.97 -12.22
C ARG A 28 -6.18 11.43 -11.74
N ARG A 29 -6.14 10.16 -11.37
CA ARG A 29 -4.90 9.46 -11.05
C ARG A 29 -4.38 8.85 -12.34
N GLU A 30 -3.13 9.13 -12.66
CA GLU A 30 -2.47 8.55 -13.82
C GLU A 30 -1.32 7.66 -13.35
N PRO A 31 -1.28 6.39 -13.78
CA PRO A 31 -0.11 5.58 -13.54
C PRO A 31 1.11 6.19 -14.22
N ARG A 32 2.22 6.21 -13.51
CA ARG A 32 3.51 6.54 -14.08
C ARG A 32 4.32 5.28 -14.22
N ALA A 33 4.78 5.01 -15.43
CA ALA A 33 5.70 3.90 -15.68
C ALA A 33 6.93 4.06 -14.78
N LEU A 34 7.30 2.98 -14.09
CA LEU A 34 8.54 2.94 -13.32
C LEU A 34 9.70 2.81 -14.31
N PRO A 35 10.64 3.78 -14.36
CA PRO A 35 11.80 3.66 -15.24
C PRO A 35 12.59 2.39 -14.93
N SER A 36 13.15 1.74 -15.95
CA SER A 36 13.97 0.53 -15.80
C SER A 36 15.09 0.71 -14.79
N ALA A 37 15.74 1.88 -14.76
CA ALA A 37 16.75 2.24 -13.78
C ALA A 37 16.25 2.16 -12.32
N ARG A 38 15.00 2.55 -12.05
CA ARG A 38 14.40 2.44 -10.71
C ARG A 38 14.07 1.00 -10.35
N LEU A 39 13.61 0.20 -11.30
CA LEU A 39 13.37 -1.24 -11.09
C LEU A 39 14.68 -1.98 -10.83
N HIS A 40 15.76 -1.62 -11.53
CA HIS A 40 17.10 -2.15 -11.28
C HIS A 40 17.59 -1.75 -9.88
N ALA A 41 17.50 -0.47 -9.51
CA ALA A 41 17.88 -0.02 -8.17
C ALA A 41 17.07 -0.74 -7.07
N PHE A 42 15.78 -0.95 -7.31
CA PHE A 42 14.90 -1.70 -6.41
C PHE A 42 15.34 -3.16 -6.23
N ALA A 43 15.76 -3.83 -7.30
CA ALA A 43 16.26 -5.20 -7.28
C ALA A 43 17.52 -5.35 -6.41
N GLN A 44 18.33 -4.30 -6.33
CA GLN A 44 19.57 -4.27 -5.53
C GLN A 44 19.35 -3.84 -4.08
N LEU A 45 18.12 -3.53 -3.66
CA LEU A 45 17.86 -3.15 -2.28
C LEU A 45 18.16 -4.30 -1.31
N PRO A 46 18.76 -4.02 -0.14
CA PRO A 46 19.03 -5.05 0.87
C PRO A 46 17.77 -5.80 1.27
N ALA A 47 17.93 -7.08 1.62
CA ALA A 47 16.84 -7.91 2.14
C ALA A 47 16.19 -7.34 3.42
N THR A 48 16.91 -6.49 4.15
CA THR A 48 16.44 -5.77 5.35
C THR A 48 15.51 -4.59 5.06
N THR A 49 15.11 -4.38 3.80
CA THR A 49 14.16 -3.32 3.41
C THR A 49 12.72 -3.72 3.72
N ALA A 50 11.86 -2.75 4.02
CA ALA A 50 10.42 -2.93 4.19
C ALA A 50 9.61 -2.18 3.13
N VAL A 51 8.38 -2.64 2.88
CA VAL A 51 7.39 -1.99 2.02
C VAL A 51 6.41 -1.22 2.89
N LEU A 52 6.18 0.07 2.59
CA LEU A 52 5.15 0.87 3.26
C LEU A 52 3.98 1.11 2.29
N MET A 53 2.88 0.40 2.49
CA MET A 53 1.70 0.44 1.62
C MET A 53 0.62 1.35 2.19
N THR A 54 0.40 2.49 1.54
CA THR A 54 -0.60 3.50 1.93
C THR A 54 -1.79 3.58 0.98
N SER A 55 -1.67 3.02 -0.23
CA SER A 55 -2.71 3.02 -1.26
C SER A 55 -2.67 1.71 -2.04
N SER A 56 -3.84 1.09 -2.22
CA SER A 56 -3.99 -0.11 -3.06
C SER A 56 -3.62 0.21 -4.49
N GLU A 57 -4.21 1.29 -5.02
CA GLU A 57 -4.06 1.66 -6.42
C GLU A 57 -2.61 1.95 -6.78
N ALA A 58 -1.89 2.71 -5.94
CA ALA A 58 -0.47 2.97 -6.16
C ALA A 58 0.37 1.68 -6.07
N PHE A 59 0.02 0.79 -5.14
CA PHE A 59 0.73 -0.48 -4.97
C PHE A 59 0.46 -1.45 -6.12
N ASP A 60 -0.76 -1.50 -6.66
CA ASP A 60 -1.12 -2.35 -7.78
C ASP A 60 -0.31 -1.99 -9.03
N PHE A 61 -0.12 -0.69 -9.31
CA PHE A 61 0.76 -0.25 -10.40
C PHE A 61 2.22 -0.64 -10.18
N PHE A 62 2.74 -0.48 -8.96
CA PHE A 62 4.09 -0.94 -8.62
C PHE A 62 4.21 -2.46 -8.78
N TRP A 63 3.25 -3.22 -8.27
CA TRP A 63 3.24 -4.68 -8.29
C TRP A 63 3.17 -5.24 -9.71
N ALA A 64 2.35 -4.63 -10.56
CA ALA A 64 2.21 -4.97 -11.98
C ALA A 64 3.54 -4.81 -12.74
N ALA A 65 4.35 -3.80 -12.38
CA ALA A 65 5.65 -3.56 -13.00
C ALA A 65 6.77 -4.53 -12.56
N LEU A 66 6.57 -5.29 -11.49
CA LEU A 66 7.56 -6.25 -11.00
C LEU A 66 7.52 -7.56 -11.80
N THR A 67 8.71 -8.10 -12.10
CA THR A 67 8.86 -9.47 -12.60
C THR A 67 8.47 -10.49 -11.52
N PRO A 68 8.11 -11.73 -11.88
CA PRO A 68 7.83 -12.78 -10.91
C PRO A 68 8.97 -13.03 -9.91
N ALA A 69 10.22 -12.92 -10.35
CA ALA A 69 11.39 -13.06 -9.49
C ALA A 69 11.46 -11.95 -8.43
N LEU A 70 11.23 -10.69 -8.84
CA LEU A 70 11.19 -9.57 -7.90
C LEU A 70 10.00 -9.70 -6.94
N ARG A 71 8.82 -10.12 -7.41
CA ARG A 71 7.67 -10.35 -6.53
C ARG A 71 8.01 -11.36 -5.43
N LYS A 72 8.69 -12.47 -5.75
CA LYS A 72 9.15 -13.46 -4.76
C LYS A 72 10.08 -12.86 -3.71
N GLN A 73 11.03 -12.02 -4.11
CA GLN A 73 11.93 -11.34 -3.17
C GLN A 73 11.19 -10.34 -2.27
N VAL A 74 10.16 -9.68 -2.80
CA VAL A 74 9.42 -8.64 -2.09
C VAL A 74 8.48 -9.19 -1.03
N VAL A 75 7.82 -10.33 -1.28
CA VAL A 75 6.87 -10.90 -0.31
C VAL A 75 7.53 -11.40 0.97
N ASP A 76 8.83 -11.65 0.93
CA ASP A 76 9.63 -12.05 2.10
C ASP A 76 10.02 -10.85 2.98
N ARG A 77 9.85 -9.61 2.48
CA ARG A 77 10.10 -8.36 3.22
C ARG A 77 8.89 -7.98 4.10
N PRO A 78 9.11 -7.32 5.24
CA PRO A 78 8.00 -6.76 6.02
C PRO A 78 7.20 -5.74 5.20
N CYS A 79 5.87 -5.84 5.24
CA CYS A 79 4.94 -4.92 4.61
C CYS A 79 4.09 -4.23 5.67
N VAL A 80 4.28 -2.92 5.84
CA VAL A 80 3.47 -2.09 6.74
C VAL A 80 2.30 -1.52 5.97
N VAL A 81 1.08 -1.67 6.49
CA VAL A 81 -0.17 -1.31 5.83
C VAL A 81 -0.97 -0.28 6.62
N ALA A 82 -1.55 0.68 5.90
CA ALA A 82 -2.31 1.80 6.46
C ALA A 82 -3.82 1.53 6.68
N SER A 83 -4.33 0.34 6.36
CA SER A 83 -5.69 -0.09 6.68
C SER A 83 -5.81 -1.63 6.67
N ASP A 84 -6.86 -2.18 7.27
CA ASP A 84 -7.11 -3.63 7.24
C ASP A 84 -7.41 -4.13 5.82
N ARG A 85 -8.06 -3.29 5.01
CA ARG A 85 -8.25 -3.55 3.59
C ARG A 85 -6.92 -3.76 2.85
N LEU A 86 -5.91 -2.95 3.17
CA LEU A 86 -4.55 -3.11 2.62
C LEU A 86 -3.85 -4.35 3.21
N ALA A 87 -4.13 -4.69 4.47
CA ALA A 87 -3.63 -5.92 5.07
C ALA A 87 -4.13 -7.16 4.32
N THR A 88 -5.43 -7.20 3.99
CA THR A 88 -6.02 -8.28 3.18
C THR A 88 -5.36 -8.37 1.81
N GLN A 89 -5.18 -7.23 1.12
CA GLN A 89 -4.49 -7.18 -0.17
C GLN A 89 -3.04 -7.67 -0.08
N ALA A 90 -2.27 -7.23 0.92
CA ALA A 90 -0.90 -7.68 1.10
C ALA A 90 -0.83 -9.21 1.34
N ARG A 91 -1.71 -9.75 2.19
CA ARG A 91 -1.78 -11.20 2.42
C ARG A 91 -2.17 -11.98 1.17
N SER A 92 -3.13 -11.50 0.38
CA SER A 92 -3.52 -12.17 -0.87
C SER A 92 -2.41 -12.16 -1.92
N LEU A 93 -1.49 -11.20 -1.85
CA LEU A 93 -0.30 -11.12 -2.72
C LEU A 93 0.87 -11.96 -2.19
N GLY A 94 0.71 -12.62 -1.04
CA GLY A 94 1.67 -13.57 -0.48
C GLY A 94 2.68 -12.98 0.50
N PHE A 95 2.54 -11.72 0.93
CA PHE A 95 3.44 -11.14 1.93
C PHE A 95 3.43 -11.95 3.23
N ARG A 96 4.61 -12.40 3.68
CA ARG A 96 4.74 -13.24 4.88
C ARG A 96 4.60 -12.47 6.18
N THR A 97 5.04 -11.21 6.19
CA THR A 97 4.99 -10.34 7.35
C THR A 97 4.20 -9.08 7.01
N VAL A 98 2.99 -8.98 7.55
CA VAL A 98 2.10 -7.82 7.35
C VAL A 98 1.88 -7.12 8.69
N LEU A 99 2.28 -5.85 8.78
CA LEU A 99 2.23 -5.03 9.98
C LEU A 99 1.19 -3.93 9.82
N ARG A 100 0.21 -3.85 10.72
CA ARG A 100 -0.82 -2.81 10.66
C ARG A 100 -0.37 -1.58 11.44
N ALA A 101 -0.18 -0.45 10.76
CA ALA A 101 0.00 0.84 11.42
C ALA A 101 -1.31 1.36 12.02
N VAL A 102 -1.30 2.44 12.80
CA VAL A 102 -2.56 3.05 13.26
C VAL A 102 -3.28 3.80 12.12
N ASP A 103 -2.52 4.47 11.25
CA ASP A 103 -3.02 5.23 10.11
C ASP A 103 -1.99 5.32 8.98
N ALA A 104 -2.26 6.16 7.98
CA ALA A 104 -1.43 6.34 6.78
C ALA A 104 -0.30 7.37 6.93
N ARG A 105 -0.12 7.99 8.11
CA ARG A 105 0.94 9.00 8.31
C ARG A 105 2.32 8.33 8.31
N PRO A 106 3.35 8.96 7.73
CA PRO A 106 4.71 8.41 7.71
C PRO A 106 5.21 7.98 9.10
N ALA A 107 4.98 8.79 10.13
CA ALA A 107 5.38 8.49 11.51
C ALA A 107 4.73 7.20 12.03
N SER A 108 3.43 6.99 11.78
CA SER A 108 2.70 5.79 12.21
C SER A 108 3.21 4.52 11.52
N LEU A 109 3.54 4.62 10.23
CA LEU A 109 4.10 3.51 9.45
C LEU A 109 5.50 3.13 9.96
N LEU A 110 6.35 4.13 10.19
CA LEU A 110 7.69 3.92 10.71
C LEU A 110 7.68 3.38 12.15
N ALA A 111 6.77 3.86 13.01
CA ALA A 111 6.63 3.36 14.38
C ALA A 111 6.23 1.87 14.41
N ALA A 112 5.31 1.45 13.53
CA ALA A 112 4.94 0.04 13.39
C ALA A 112 6.12 -0.82 12.93
N LEU A 113 6.92 -0.33 11.98
CA LEU A 113 8.12 -1.03 11.52
C LEU A 113 9.18 -1.11 12.63
N ALA A 114 9.45 0.00 13.31
CA ALA A 114 10.45 0.09 14.38
C ALA A 114 10.11 -0.87 15.52
N SER A 115 8.84 -0.94 15.91
CA SER A 115 8.36 -1.89 16.93
C SER A 115 8.63 -3.35 16.51
N HIS A 116 8.36 -3.70 15.26
CA HIS A 116 8.64 -5.04 14.74
C HIS A 116 10.13 -5.40 14.72
N VAL A 117 10.98 -4.46 14.26
CA VAL A 117 12.44 -4.66 14.21
C VAL A 117 13.03 -4.76 15.61
N GLY A 118 12.57 -3.92 16.55
CA GLY A 118 13.01 -3.95 17.94
C GLY A 118 12.71 -5.29 18.62
N LEU A 119 11.53 -5.88 18.37
CA LEU A 119 11.16 -7.20 18.88
C LEU A 119 11.99 -8.37 18.30
N ARG A 120 12.58 -8.19 17.11
CA ARG A 120 13.38 -9.22 16.44
C ARG A 120 14.88 -9.14 16.72
N ARG A 121 15.37 -8.07 17.34
CA ARG A 121 16.78 -7.92 17.74
C ARG A 121 17.14 -8.64 19.05
N PHE A 122 16.15 -9.14 19.79
CA PHE A 122 16.31 -9.90 21.03
C PHE A 122 15.95 -11.39 20.88
N ARG A 123 16.08 -11.95 19.67
CA ARG A 123 15.97 -13.38 19.40
C ARG A 123 17.13 -13.85 18.54
#